data_AF-A0A7X6XJG3-F1
#
_entry.id   AF-A0A7X6XJG3-F1
#
_cell.length_a   1.000
_cell.length_b   1.000
_cell.length_c   1.000
_cell.angle_alpha   90.00
_cell.angle_beta   90.00
_cell.angle_gamma   90.00
#
_symmetry.space_group_name_H-M   'P 1'
#
loop_
_entity.id
_entity.type
_entity.pdbx_description
1 polymer ?
#
loop_
_entity_poly.entity_id
_entity_poly.type
_entity_poly.pdbx_seq_one_letter_code
_entity_poly.pdbx_strand_id
1 'polypeptide(L)'
;MLEIFVPDRIVNHYSELTAKQLLDDGIKLFLCDIDNTLVGPDEPDVSKEALEYLESIKAAGIEVVLISNNTQNRVETFNHGLNLKVYPMALKPLLKTYNQIKKDYPHIETNEMLSLGDQVMTDVLGSNLAGIKVVLTKRFVDKDLLVTKLNRLLENFVIKILKLRKKWPNEEV
;
A
#
# COMPACT_ATOMS: atom_id res chain seq x y z
N MET A 1 12.71 -10.97 14.08
CA MET A 1 12.76 -9.49 14.11
C MET A 1 12.84 -8.87 12.72
N LEU A 2 13.67 -9.33 11.77
CA LEU A 2 13.71 -8.75 10.41
C LEU A 2 12.51 -9.09 9.51
N GLU A 3 11.71 -10.09 9.87
CA GLU A 3 10.54 -10.52 9.07
C GLU A 3 9.46 -9.43 8.94
N ILE A 4 9.38 -8.49 9.88
CA ILE A 4 8.44 -7.36 9.78
C ILE A 4 8.73 -6.42 8.61
N PHE A 5 9.90 -6.53 7.98
CA PHE A 5 10.29 -5.77 6.80
C PHE A 5 10.15 -6.58 5.49
N VAL A 6 9.63 -7.80 5.57
CA VAL A 6 9.46 -8.68 4.42
C VAL A 6 8.01 -8.58 3.96
N PRO A 7 7.72 -8.18 2.71
CA PRO A 7 6.37 -8.24 2.18
C PRO A 7 5.96 -9.67 1.86
N ASP A 8 4.66 -9.94 1.79
CA ASP A 8 4.13 -11.24 1.37
C ASP A 8 4.37 -11.49 -0.13
N ARG A 9 4.27 -10.44 -0.95
CA ARG A 9 4.51 -10.48 -2.40
C ARG A 9 5.19 -9.20 -2.88
N ILE A 10 5.94 -9.30 -3.97
CA ILE A 10 6.52 -8.15 -4.67
C ILE A 10 6.05 -8.17 -6.13
N VAL A 11 5.52 -7.05 -6.61
CA VAL A 11 5.06 -6.86 -7.99
C VAL A 11 5.79 -5.70 -8.65
N ASN A 12 5.91 -5.68 -9.98
CA ASN A 12 6.53 -4.55 -10.68
C ASN A 12 5.56 -3.37 -10.82
N HIS A 13 4.27 -3.67 -10.94
CA HIS A 13 3.23 -2.65 -11.04
C HIS A 13 1.98 -3.06 -10.25
N TYR A 14 1.27 -2.09 -9.69
CA TYR A 14 0.06 -2.35 -8.89
C TYR A 14 -1.01 -3.13 -9.67
N SER A 15 -1.10 -2.93 -10.98
CA SER A 15 -2.10 -3.58 -11.84
C SER A 15 -1.88 -5.09 -12.03
N GLU A 16 -0.73 -5.62 -11.61
CA GLU A 16 -0.51 -7.08 -11.55
C GLU A 16 -1.39 -7.75 -10.48
N LEU A 17 -1.87 -7.00 -9.49
CA LEU A 17 -2.83 -7.46 -8.48
C LEU A 17 -4.26 -7.37 -9.01
N THR A 18 -4.69 -8.39 -9.75
CA THR A 18 -6.05 -8.38 -10.31
C THR A 18 -7.13 -8.56 -9.23
N ALA A 19 -8.32 -7.99 -9.45
CA ALA A 19 -9.47 -8.22 -8.56
C ALA A 19 -9.79 -9.72 -8.35
N LYS A 20 -9.57 -10.54 -9.39
CA LYS A 20 -9.73 -12.00 -9.30
C LYS A 20 -8.75 -12.61 -8.29
N GLN A 21 -7.47 -12.24 -8.33
CA GLN A 21 -6.48 -12.74 -7.38
C GLN A 21 -6.84 -12.34 -5.94
N LEU A 22 -7.28 -11.09 -5.74
CA LEU A 22 -7.71 -10.63 -4.42
C LEU A 22 -8.90 -11.44 -3.89
N LEU A 23 -9.89 -11.74 -4.74
CA LEU A 23 -11.01 -12.62 -4.37
C LEU A 23 -10.56 -14.05 -4.05
N ASP A 24 -9.69 -14.62 -4.89
CA ASP A 24 -9.16 -15.98 -4.70
C ASP A 24 -8.36 -16.08 -3.38
N ASP A 25 -7.69 -14.99 -2.97
CA ASP A 25 -6.95 -14.86 -1.71
C ASP A 25 -7.84 -14.56 -0.49
N GLY A 26 -9.16 -14.43 -0.69
CA GLY A 26 -10.15 -14.15 0.35
C GLY A 26 -10.11 -12.70 0.87
N ILE A 27 -9.58 -11.76 0.08
CA ILE A 27 -9.48 -10.35 0.46
C ILE A 27 -10.84 -9.66 0.31
N LYS A 28 -11.24 -8.95 1.37
CA LYS A 28 -12.47 -8.14 1.42
C LYS A 28 -12.19 -6.65 1.57
N LEU A 29 -11.03 -6.28 2.11
CA LEU A 29 -10.60 -4.89 2.27
C LEU A 29 -9.21 -4.68 1.67
N PHE A 30 -9.13 -3.76 0.71
CA PHE A 30 -7.90 -3.39 0.04
C PHE A 30 -7.47 -1.98 0.46
N LEU A 31 -6.32 -1.90 1.14
CA LEU A 31 -5.73 -0.65 1.61
C LEU A 31 -4.67 -0.22 0.60
N CYS A 32 -4.88 0.91 -0.08
CA CYS A 32 -3.95 1.41 -1.07
C CYS A 32 -3.22 2.66 -0.58
N ASP A 33 -1.89 2.64 -0.64
CA ASP A 33 -1.12 3.88 -0.66
C ASP A 33 -1.31 4.63 -1.99
N ILE A 34 -0.96 5.92 -2.01
CA ILE A 34 -1.17 6.82 -3.16
C ILE A 34 0.16 7.16 -3.84
N ASP A 35 1.00 7.95 -3.16
CA ASP A 35 2.18 8.57 -3.76
C ASP A 35 3.28 7.52 -3.97
N ASN A 36 3.77 7.39 -5.21
CA ASN A 36 4.66 6.33 -5.70
C ASN A 36 4.09 4.91 -5.69
N THR A 37 2.81 4.75 -5.34
CA THR A 37 2.10 3.48 -5.44
C THR A 37 1.15 3.49 -6.64
N LEU A 38 0.12 4.33 -6.60
CA LEU A 38 -0.87 4.46 -7.68
C LEU A 38 -0.54 5.58 -8.68
N VAL A 39 0.25 6.55 -8.26
CA VAL A 39 0.54 7.78 -9.01
C VAL A 39 1.85 8.41 -8.55
N GLY A 40 2.48 9.23 -9.39
CA GLY A 40 3.65 10.01 -9.00
C GLY A 40 3.31 11.08 -7.95
N PRO A 41 4.26 11.49 -7.09
CA PRO A 41 4.03 12.50 -6.05
C PRO A 41 3.76 13.91 -6.60
N ASP A 42 4.22 14.19 -7.83
CA ASP A 42 4.01 15.47 -8.52
C ASP A 42 2.69 15.50 -9.33
N GLU A 43 1.97 14.38 -9.40
CA GLU A 43 0.74 14.20 -10.19
C GLU A 43 -0.49 14.27 -9.26
N PRO A 44 -1.28 15.36 -9.32
CA PRO A 44 -2.35 15.60 -8.36
C PRO A 44 -3.58 14.70 -8.58
N ASP A 45 -3.91 14.43 -9.84
CA ASP A 45 -5.14 13.75 -10.23
C ASP A 45 -4.95 12.25 -10.40
N VAL A 46 -6.03 11.49 -10.22
CA VAL A 46 -6.05 10.07 -10.53
C VAL A 46 -5.92 9.87 -12.05
N SER A 47 -4.99 9.01 -12.47
CA SER A 47 -4.88 8.61 -13.87
C SER A 47 -6.06 7.74 -14.29
N LYS A 48 -6.36 7.70 -15.59
CA LYS A 48 -7.42 6.81 -16.10
C LYS A 48 -7.14 5.33 -15.74
N GLU A 49 -5.89 4.92 -15.78
CA GLU A 49 -5.47 3.55 -15.43
C GLU A 49 -5.74 3.23 -13.96
N ALA A 50 -5.33 4.11 -13.05
CA ALA A 50 -5.57 3.92 -11.62
C ALA A 50 -7.07 3.93 -11.29
N LEU A 51 -7.85 4.78 -11.96
CA LEU A 51 -9.31 4.81 -11.83
C LEU A 51 -9.94 3.49 -12.27
N GLU A 52 -9.62 3.00 -13.46
CA GLU A 52 -10.15 1.74 -14.00
C GLU A 52 -9.74 0.55 -13.12
N TYR A 53 -8.51 0.54 -12.62
CA TYR A 53 -8.02 -0.48 -11.70
C TYR A 53 -8.82 -0.51 -10.40
N LEU A 54 -8.97 0.63 -9.72
CA LEU A 54 -9.69 0.71 -8.44
C LEU A 54 -11.19 0.39 -8.62
N GLU A 55 -11.82 0.87 -9.70
CA GLU A 55 -13.21 0.52 -10.02
C GLU A 55 -13.38 -0.97 -10.31
N SER A 56 -12.40 -1.63 -10.95
CA SER A 56 -12.48 -3.08 -11.17
C SER A 56 -12.48 -3.88 -9.87
N ILE A 57 -11.73 -3.43 -8.85
CA ILE A 57 -11.68 -4.06 -7.53
C ILE A 57 -12.99 -3.82 -6.78
N LYS A 58 -13.52 -2.59 -6.80
CA LYS A 58 -14.83 -2.27 -6.22
C LYS A 58 -15.95 -3.09 -6.86
N ALA A 59 -15.94 -3.20 -8.19
CA ALA A 59 -16.94 -3.96 -8.95
C ALA A 59 -16.93 -5.46 -8.61
N ALA A 60 -15.79 -5.98 -8.14
CA ALA A 60 -15.65 -7.34 -7.64
C ALA A 60 -16.20 -7.53 -6.21
N GLY A 61 -16.71 -6.48 -5.57
CA GLY A 61 -17.27 -6.51 -4.22
C GLY A 61 -16.24 -6.36 -3.10
N ILE A 62 -15.02 -5.92 -3.42
CA ILE A 62 -13.95 -5.67 -2.46
C ILE A 62 -14.03 -4.19 -2.04
N GLU A 63 -14.02 -3.93 -0.73
CA GLU A 63 -13.96 -2.58 -0.20
C GLU A 63 -12.56 -2.01 -0.41
N VAL A 64 -12.47 -0.76 -0.88
CA VAL A 64 -11.17 -0.10 -1.14
C VAL A 64 -11.06 1.16 -0.31
N VAL A 65 -9.91 1.35 0.33
CA VAL A 65 -9.59 2.56 1.09
C VAL A 65 -8.23 3.11 0.72
N LEU A 66 -8.11 4.44 0.74
CA LEU A 66 -6.83 5.10 0.54
C LEU A 66 -6.19 5.42 1.90
N ILE A 67 -4.92 5.05 2.07
CA ILE A 67 -4.13 5.30 3.29
C ILE A 67 -2.81 5.98 2.93
N SER A 68 -2.64 7.24 3.32
CA SER A 68 -1.45 8.02 2.93
C SER A 68 -0.89 8.84 4.09
N ASN A 69 0.44 8.97 4.16
CA ASN A 69 1.12 9.88 5.07
C ASN A 69 1.03 11.35 4.63
N ASN A 70 0.46 11.62 3.45
CA ASN A 70 0.33 12.95 2.90
C ASN A 70 -0.87 13.72 3.49
N THR A 71 -0.95 15.00 3.17
CA THR A 71 -2.00 15.91 3.66
C THR A 71 -3.38 15.53 3.15
N GLN A 72 -4.42 15.91 3.89
CA GLN A 72 -5.81 15.71 3.48
C GLN A 72 -6.10 16.29 2.09
N ASN A 73 -5.62 17.50 1.80
CA ASN A 73 -5.82 18.14 0.51
C ASN A 73 -5.29 17.28 -0.65
N ARG A 74 -4.07 16.72 -0.53
CA ARG A 74 -3.49 15.84 -1.54
C ARG A 74 -4.33 14.58 -1.75
N VAL A 75 -4.74 13.96 -0.65
CA VAL A 75 -5.49 12.69 -0.67
C VAL A 75 -6.89 12.90 -1.25
N GLU A 76 -7.58 13.97 -0.89
CA GLU A 76 -8.89 14.32 -1.42
C GLU A 76 -8.84 14.71 -2.90
N THR A 77 -7.79 15.41 -3.33
CA THR A 77 -7.57 15.73 -4.75
C THR A 77 -7.46 14.45 -5.57
N PHE A 78 -6.64 13.48 -5.14
CA PHE A 78 -6.55 12.18 -5.82
C PHE A 78 -7.88 11.41 -5.77
N ASN A 79 -8.60 11.45 -4.65
CA ASN A 79 -9.87 10.75 -4.46
C ASN A 79 -11.05 11.38 -5.23
N HIS A 80 -10.85 12.54 -5.87
CA HIS A 80 -11.91 13.21 -6.61
C HIS A 80 -12.39 12.33 -7.77
N GLY A 81 -13.67 11.93 -7.73
CA GLY A 81 -14.28 11.03 -8.72
C GLY A 81 -14.22 9.54 -8.37
N LEU A 82 -13.35 9.13 -7.44
CA LEU A 82 -13.27 7.75 -6.93
C LEU A 82 -14.29 7.47 -5.80
N ASN A 83 -14.59 8.51 -5.01
CA ASN A 83 -15.49 8.46 -3.86
C ASN A 83 -15.13 7.34 -2.86
N LEU A 84 -13.85 7.08 -2.65
CA LEU A 84 -13.37 6.10 -1.68
C LEU A 84 -13.28 6.70 -0.28
N LYS A 85 -13.28 5.84 0.74
CA LYS A 85 -12.92 6.26 2.09
C LYS A 85 -11.42 6.50 2.16
N VAL A 86 -11.02 7.58 2.83
CA VAL A 86 -9.63 8.02 2.89
C VAL A 86 -9.14 8.19 4.32
N TYR A 87 -7.86 7.89 4.54
CA TYR A 87 -7.13 8.08 5.78
C TYR A 87 -5.86 8.89 5.49
N PRO A 88 -5.96 10.24 5.42
CA PRO A 88 -4.81 11.11 5.25
C PRO A 88 -3.99 11.21 6.55
N MET A 89 -2.76 11.71 6.45
CA MET A 89 -1.83 11.84 7.57
C MET A 89 -1.79 10.56 8.42
N ALA A 90 -1.70 9.41 7.75
CA ALA A 90 -1.83 8.10 8.37
C ALA A 90 -0.70 7.78 9.38
N LEU A 91 0.42 8.49 9.31
CA LEU A 91 1.62 8.30 10.12
C LEU A 91 2.19 6.87 10.08
N LYS A 92 2.03 6.16 8.95
CA LYS A 92 2.73 4.89 8.68
C LYS A 92 4.22 5.05 8.97
N PRO A 93 4.87 4.12 9.71
CA PRO A 93 4.39 2.78 10.07
C PRO A 93 3.60 2.68 11.40
N LEU A 94 3.18 3.79 12.01
CA LEU A 94 2.45 3.75 13.29
C LEU A 94 1.07 3.07 13.15
N LEU A 95 0.71 2.28 14.16
CA LEU A 95 -0.53 1.48 14.16
C LEU A 95 -1.82 2.27 14.35
N LYS A 96 -1.74 3.58 14.63
CA LYS A 96 -2.92 4.39 14.96
C LYS A 96 -3.99 4.30 13.86
N THR A 97 -3.58 4.51 12.61
CA THR A 97 -4.50 4.53 11.46
C THR A 97 -4.96 3.12 11.08
N TYR A 98 -4.07 2.13 11.12
CA TYR A 98 -4.45 0.73 10.91
C TYR A 98 -5.49 0.25 11.94
N ASN A 99 -5.33 0.61 13.21
CA ASN A 99 -6.31 0.30 14.25
C ASN A 99 -7.62 1.05 14.06
N GLN A 100 -7.60 2.28 13.51
CA GLN A 100 -8.81 3.00 13.14
C GLN A 100 -9.53 2.29 12.00
N ILE A 101 -8.82 1.86 10.96
CA ILE A 101 -9.39 1.11 9.82
C ILE A 101 -10.07 -0.16 10.34
N LYS A 102 -9.40 -0.95 11.17
CA LYS A 102 -10.00 -2.17 11.75
C LYS A 102 -11.28 -1.91 12.55
N LYS A 103 -11.37 -0.77 13.25
CA LYS A 103 -12.59 -0.36 13.97
C LYS A 103 -13.71 0.07 13.05
N ASP A 104 -13.37 0.69 11.92
CA ASP A 104 -14.32 1.17 10.92
C ASP A 104 -14.90 0.02 10.08
N TYR A 105 -14.19 -1.11 9.98
CA TYR A 105 -14.60 -2.32 9.26
C TYR A 105 -14.66 -3.54 10.21
N PRO A 106 -15.54 -3.54 11.22
CA PRO A 106 -15.58 -4.59 12.25
C PRO A 106 -16.06 -5.96 11.72
N HIS A 107 -16.61 -6.00 10.50
CA HIS A 107 -17.07 -7.21 9.80
C HIS A 107 -15.99 -7.87 8.93
N ILE A 108 -14.78 -7.29 8.87
CA ILE A 108 -13.66 -7.79 8.07
C ILE A 108 -12.53 -8.21 9.01
N GLU A 109 -12.14 -9.47 8.92
CA GLU A 109 -11.04 -9.99 9.73
C GLU A 109 -9.69 -9.50 9.20
N THR A 110 -8.68 -9.43 10.07
CA THR A 110 -7.36 -8.87 9.69
C THR A 110 -6.70 -9.67 8.54
N ASN A 111 -6.93 -10.99 8.46
CA ASN A 111 -6.41 -11.85 7.39
C ASN A 111 -7.16 -11.71 6.06
N GLU A 112 -8.29 -11.01 6.04
CA GLU A 112 -9.07 -10.64 4.85
C GLU A 112 -8.72 -9.21 4.36
N MET A 113 -7.70 -8.59 4.95
CA MET A 113 -7.17 -7.30 4.56
C MET A 113 -5.86 -7.47 3.78
N LEU A 114 -5.70 -6.69 2.71
CA LEU A 114 -4.45 -6.59 1.97
C LEU A 114 -4.04 -5.13 1.83
N SER A 115 -2.78 -4.84 2.12
CA SER A 115 -2.16 -3.54 1.94
C SER A 115 -1.27 -3.52 0.70
N LEU A 116 -1.34 -2.45 -0.08
CA LEU A 116 -0.47 -2.19 -1.23
C LEU A 116 0.27 -0.88 -1.01
N GLY A 117 1.60 -0.91 -1.12
CA GLY A 117 2.44 0.28 -1.07
C GLY A 117 3.81 0.07 -1.69
N ASP A 118 4.62 1.13 -1.75
CA ASP A 118 5.92 1.16 -2.42
C ASP A 118 7.12 1.25 -1.46
N GLN A 119 6.87 1.39 -0.16
CA GLN A 119 7.89 1.59 0.86
C GLN A 119 7.89 0.50 1.91
N VAL A 120 9.05 -0.09 2.14
CA VAL A 120 9.27 -1.11 3.18
C VAL A 120 9.17 -0.48 4.56
N MET A 121 9.78 0.69 4.75
CA MET A 121 9.87 1.34 6.06
C MET A 121 8.54 1.96 6.52
N THR A 122 7.53 2.06 5.64
CA THR A 122 6.20 2.59 5.97
C THR A 122 5.13 1.52 5.77
N ASP A 123 4.92 1.08 4.54
CA ASP A 123 3.78 0.25 4.16
C ASP A 123 3.98 -1.18 4.60
N VAL A 124 5.12 -1.79 4.24
CA VAL A 124 5.43 -3.17 4.66
C VAL A 124 5.54 -3.26 6.18
N LEU A 125 6.35 -2.41 6.79
CA LEU A 125 6.53 -2.39 8.23
C LEU A 125 5.20 -2.13 8.97
N GLY A 126 4.43 -1.13 8.56
CA GLY A 126 3.17 -0.78 9.19
C GLY A 126 2.12 -1.89 9.08
N SER A 127 2.00 -2.49 7.89
CA SER A 127 1.05 -3.57 7.63
C SER A 127 1.42 -4.84 8.40
N ASN A 128 2.71 -5.23 8.39
CA ASN A 128 3.19 -6.37 9.15
C ASN A 128 3.01 -6.18 10.67
N LEU A 129 3.30 -4.99 11.21
CA LEU A 129 3.01 -4.67 12.62
C LEU A 129 1.52 -4.72 12.93
N ALA A 130 0.66 -4.38 11.96
CA ALA A 130 -0.78 -4.49 12.07
C ALA A 130 -1.30 -5.93 11.83
N GLY A 131 -0.45 -6.87 11.44
CA GLY A 131 -0.84 -8.24 11.06
C GLY A 131 -1.61 -8.33 9.73
N ILE A 132 -1.60 -7.27 8.92
CA ILE A 132 -2.27 -7.18 7.63
C ILE A 132 -1.29 -7.67 6.55
N LYS A 133 -1.77 -8.52 5.63
CA LYS A 133 -0.96 -8.95 4.47
C LYS A 133 -0.54 -7.74 3.65
N VAL A 134 0.65 -7.76 3.06
CA VAL A 134 1.18 -6.63 2.30
C VAL A 134 1.89 -7.03 1.02
N VAL A 135 1.52 -6.35 -0.06
CA VAL A 135 2.23 -6.40 -1.34
C VAL A 135 3.05 -5.14 -1.50
N LEU A 136 4.32 -5.31 -1.81
CA LEU A 136 5.21 -4.23 -2.19
C LEU A 136 5.21 -4.08 -3.71
N THR A 137 4.81 -2.92 -4.23
CA THR A 137 5.00 -2.57 -5.65
C THR A 137 6.30 -1.81 -5.84
N LYS A 138 6.89 -1.90 -7.04
CA LYS A 138 7.95 -0.95 -7.42
C LYS A 138 7.36 0.46 -7.49
N ARG A 139 8.21 1.45 -7.24
CA ARG A 139 7.84 2.87 -7.26
C ARG A 139 7.29 3.26 -8.62
N PHE A 140 6.24 4.07 -8.62
CA PHE A 140 5.68 4.65 -9.83
C PHE A 140 6.69 5.55 -10.57
N VAL A 141 7.45 6.36 -9.83
CA VAL A 141 8.56 7.16 -10.36
C VAL A 141 9.76 7.18 -9.41
N ASP A 142 10.95 7.47 -9.94
CA ASP A 142 12.18 7.64 -9.15
C ASP A 142 12.27 9.02 -8.46
N LYS A 143 11.18 9.47 -7.85
CA LYS A 143 11.11 10.72 -7.09
C LYS A 143 10.37 10.49 -5.78
N ASP A 144 10.93 10.97 -4.68
CA ASP A 144 10.38 10.83 -3.34
C ASP A 144 10.18 12.21 -2.71
N LEU A 145 9.15 12.37 -1.88
CA LEU A 145 9.00 13.54 -1.00
C LEU A 145 10.24 13.68 -0.11
N LEU A 146 10.60 14.92 0.27
CA LEU A 146 11.81 15.16 1.07
C LEU A 146 11.84 14.35 2.38
N VAL A 147 10.66 14.14 2.99
CA VAL A 147 10.50 13.37 4.23
C VAL A 147 10.74 11.87 4.02
N THR A 148 10.45 11.30 2.84
CA THR A 148 10.62 9.86 2.56
C THR A 148 12.05 9.51 2.11
N LYS A 149 12.87 10.48 1.71
CA LYS A 149 14.26 10.23 1.27
C LYS A 149 15.17 9.61 2.34
N LEU A 150 15.02 10.00 3.62
CA LEU A 150 15.79 9.37 4.71
C LEU A 150 15.37 7.92 4.94
N ASN A 151 14.07 7.63 4.79
CA ASN A 151 13.54 6.28 4.90
C ASN A 151 14.11 5.37 3.81
N ARG A 152 14.37 5.88 2.60
CA ARG A 152 14.99 5.09 1.51
C ARG A 152 16.40 4.63 1.80
N LEU A 153 17.20 5.41 2.51
CA LEU A 153 18.55 4.98 2.89
C LEU A 153 18.49 3.80 3.87
N LEU A 154 17.62 3.90 4.88
CA LEU A 154 17.39 2.83 5.84
C LEU A 154 16.78 1.60 5.16
N GLU A 155 15.82 1.80 4.27
CA GLU A 155 15.19 0.75 3.47
C GLU A 155 16.22 -0.02 2.65
N ASN A 156 17.04 0.67 1.86
CA ASN A 156 18.07 0.03 1.04
C ASN A 156 19.05 -0.78 1.88
N PHE A 157 19.39 -0.31 3.08
CA PHE A 157 20.21 -1.05 4.02
C PHE A 157 19.51 -2.31 4.53
N VAL A 158 18.24 -2.21 4.94
CA VAL A 158 17.43 -3.34 5.41
C VAL A 158 17.24 -4.38 4.30
N ILE A 159 16.87 -3.98 3.09
CA ILE A 159 16.70 -4.86 1.93
C ILE A 159 18.02 -5.58 1.62
N LYS A 160 19.16 -4.87 1.64
CA LYS A 160 20.47 -5.49 1.43
C LYS A 160 20.75 -6.60 2.45
N ILE A 161 20.46 -6.36 3.73
CA ILE A 161 20.61 -7.38 4.78
C ILE A 161 19.66 -8.56 4.53
N LEU A 162 18.41 -8.31 4.15
CA LEU A 162 17.42 -9.36 3.87
C LEU A 162 17.84 -10.22 2.67
N LYS A 163 18.33 -9.61 1.59
CA LYS A 163 18.85 -10.30 0.40
C LYS A 163 20.07 -11.16 0.77
N LEU A 164 21.02 -10.63 1.54
CA LEU A 164 22.19 -11.39 2.03
C LEU A 164 21.80 -12.59 2.89
N ARG A 165 20.71 -12.48 3.66
CA ARG A 165 20.17 -13.55 4.51
C ARG A 165 19.19 -14.48 3.78
N LYS A 166 18.98 -14.31 2.47
CA LYS A 166 18.01 -15.07 1.66
C LYS A 166 16.57 -15.02 2.23
N LYS A 167 16.21 -13.90 2.85
CA LYS A 167 14.87 -13.64 3.41
C LYS A 167 14.05 -12.67 2.57
N TRP A 168 14.63 -12.07 1.53
CA TRP A 168 13.91 -11.21 0.61
C TRP A 168 13.13 -12.08 -0.40
N PRO A 169 11.83 -11.82 -0.64
CA PRO A 169 11.04 -12.56 -1.62
C PRO A 169 11.62 -12.41 -3.02
N ASN A 170 11.33 -13.39 -3.88
CA ASN A 170 11.65 -13.27 -5.29
C ASN A 170 10.80 -12.14 -5.89
N GLU A 171 11.42 -11.29 -6.69
CA GLU A 171 10.70 -10.31 -7.51
C GLU A 171 10.02 -11.13 -8.62
N GLU A 172 8.68 -11.17 -8.65
CA GLU A 172 7.96 -11.79 -9.77
C GLU A 172 8.29 -10.98 -11.03
N VAL A 173 8.77 -11.67 -12.07
CA VAL A 173 9.18 -11.09 -13.36
C VAL A 173 8.05 -11.23 -14.36
#